data_AF-A0A8R7TJV6-F1
#
_entry.id   AF-A0A8R7TJV6-F1
#
_cell.length_a   1.000
_cell.length_b   1.000
_cell.length_c   1.000
_cell.angle_alpha   90.00
_cell.angle_beta   90.00
_cell.angle_gamma   90.00
#
_symmetry.space_group_name_H-M   'P 1'
#
loop_
_entity.id
_entity.type
_entity.pdbx_description
1 polymer ?
#
loop_
_entity_poly.entity_id
_entity_poly.type
_entity_poly.pdbx_seq_one_letter_code
_entity_poly.pdbx_strand_id
1 'polypeptide(L)'
;MTSTVQSLLLSSMEQNNKPQDEDRLGALTDDILLSILGSVDLATAARTSALSTRWRSLPWLLPDLNLHVRDFLPAPCPDYPVAAGQQIYFYSQIPAQHIDEAMASLTRAARSFLRIKGSSRVSRTSLEIYLIGNYSHDIGPLVRDAIDNGMIKELDLTIADDKDYDCKGGDMLRKARDVDGFFSAYPNILPCLTRLQLYNLRFAEGDIHNVLFDCCKQLQHLSLEHCDVGDCSVWQTLSTRGLV
;
A
#
# COMPACT_ATOMS: atom_id res chain seq x y z
N MET A 1 36.26 7.35 -69.11
CA MET A 1 36.25 7.09 -67.65
C MET A 1 35.03 7.76 -67.01
N THR A 2 33.81 7.33 -67.33
CA THR A 2 32.57 8.01 -66.87
C THR A 2 31.45 7.05 -66.43
N SER A 3 31.69 5.73 -66.43
CA SER A 3 30.66 4.74 -66.08
C SER A 3 30.67 4.33 -64.59
N THR A 4 31.81 4.45 -63.90
CA THR A 4 31.96 3.97 -62.51
C THR A 4 31.48 4.97 -61.46
N VAL A 5 31.38 6.26 -61.80
CA VAL A 5 30.98 7.31 -60.84
C VAL A 5 29.46 7.34 -60.63
N GLN A 6 28.68 6.86 -61.60
CA GLN A 6 27.22 6.88 -61.55
C GLN A 6 26.63 5.74 -60.70
N SER A 7 27.36 4.65 -60.46
CA SER A 7 26.90 3.56 -59.57
C SER A 7 27.16 3.85 -58.08
N LEU A 8 28.15 4.69 -57.75
CA LEU A 8 28.48 5.06 -56.37
C LEU A 8 27.55 6.13 -55.80
N LEU A 9 26.91 6.93 -56.65
CA LEU A 9 25.93 7.95 -56.24
C LEU A 9 24.52 7.38 -55.99
N LEU A 10 24.15 6.27 -56.64
CA LEU A 10 22.87 5.57 -56.41
C LEU A 10 22.87 4.71 -55.13
N SER A 11 24.05 4.28 -54.65
CA SER A 11 24.18 3.52 -53.40
C SER A 11 24.01 4.38 -52.14
N SER A 12 24.13 5.71 -52.25
CA SER A 12 24.06 6.64 -51.10
C SER A 12 22.65 7.19 -50.84
N MET A 13 21.63 6.74 -51.59
CA MET A 13 20.24 7.20 -51.45
C MET A 13 19.25 6.11 -51.00
N GLU A 14 19.72 4.93 -50.62
CA GLU A 14 18.93 4.08 -49.75
C GLU A 14 18.96 4.71 -48.35
N GLN A 15 18.01 5.62 -48.15
CA GLN A 15 17.60 6.08 -46.84
C GLN A 15 17.43 4.84 -45.96
N ASN A 16 18.40 4.64 -45.09
CA ASN A 16 18.29 3.76 -43.94
C ASN A 16 17.31 4.43 -42.97
N ASN A 17 16.04 4.51 -43.37
CA ASN A 17 14.90 4.79 -42.51
C ASN A 17 14.74 3.56 -41.62
N LYS A 18 15.66 3.40 -40.66
CA LYS A 18 15.29 2.70 -39.43
C LYS A 18 14.09 3.48 -38.91
N PRO A 19 12.93 2.85 -38.66
CA PRO A 19 11.90 3.52 -37.90
C PRO A 19 12.59 3.99 -36.62
N GLN A 20 12.64 5.30 -36.42
CA GLN A 20 12.90 5.82 -35.10
C GLN A 20 11.88 5.11 -34.23
N ASP A 21 12.36 4.29 -33.31
CA ASP A 21 11.53 3.67 -32.29
C ASP A 21 11.09 4.85 -31.41
N GLU A 22 10.06 5.56 -31.88
CA GLU A 22 9.52 6.72 -31.19
C GLU A 22 9.06 6.21 -29.84
N ASP A 23 9.58 6.81 -28.77
CA ASP A 23 9.14 6.51 -27.41
C ASP A 23 7.70 7.01 -27.25
N ARG A 24 6.74 6.20 -27.73
CA ARG A 24 5.31 6.51 -27.75
C ARG A 24 4.76 6.68 -26.34
N LEU A 25 5.39 6.03 -25.35
CA LEU A 25 5.08 6.18 -23.93
C LEU A 25 5.62 7.51 -23.39
N GLY A 26 6.84 7.88 -23.77
CA GLY A 26 7.44 9.19 -23.47
C GLY A 26 6.70 10.38 -24.10
N ALA A 27 5.94 10.18 -25.17
CA ALA A 27 5.13 11.20 -25.84
C ALA A 27 3.78 11.51 -25.15
N LEU A 28 3.31 10.65 -24.24
CA LEU A 28 2.06 10.86 -23.51
C LEU A 28 2.17 12.01 -22.51
N THR A 29 1.07 12.71 -22.23
CA THR A 29 0.99 13.77 -21.22
C THR A 29 0.97 13.19 -19.80
N ASP A 30 1.42 13.99 -18.80
CA ASP A 30 1.57 13.51 -17.42
C ASP A 30 0.28 12.96 -16.81
N ASP A 31 -0.88 13.51 -17.16
CA ASP A 31 -2.20 13.04 -16.72
C ASP A 31 -2.53 11.64 -17.22
N ILE A 32 -2.19 11.31 -18.47
CA ILE A 32 -2.37 9.95 -19.01
C ILE A 32 -1.40 8.98 -18.32
N LEU A 33 -0.17 9.41 -18.10
CA LEU A 33 0.83 8.61 -17.39
C LEU A 33 0.42 8.32 -15.94
N LEU A 34 -0.16 9.32 -15.26
CA LEU A 34 -0.73 9.15 -13.92
C LEU A 34 -1.92 8.20 -13.94
N SER A 35 -2.78 8.26 -14.95
CA SER A 35 -3.88 7.31 -15.09
C SER A 35 -3.39 5.87 -15.30
N ILE A 36 -2.29 5.66 -16.04
CA ILE A 36 -1.69 4.34 -16.22
C ILE A 36 -1.09 3.86 -14.90
N LEU A 37 -0.30 4.68 -14.23
CA LEU A 37 0.35 4.31 -12.96
C LEU A 37 -0.66 4.09 -11.84
N GLY A 38 -1.77 4.83 -11.81
CA GLY A 38 -2.86 4.65 -10.85
C GLY A 38 -3.70 3.39 -11.10
N SER A 39 -3.55 2.75 -12.26
CA SER A 39 -4.26 1.50 -12.60
C SER A 39 -3.53 0.23 -12.15
N VAL A 40 -2.28 0.34 -11.67
CA VAL A 40 -1.44 -0.78 -11.23
C VAL A 40 -1.07 -0.64 -9.76
N ASP A 41 -0.57 -1.73 -9.16
CA ASP A 41 -0.03 -1.70 -7.80
C ASP A 41 1.19 -0.80 -7.70
N LEU A 42 1.48 -0.32 -6.48
CA LEU A 42 2.53 0.67 -6.27
C LEU A 42 3.92 0.15 -6.58
N ALA A 43 4.19 -1.14 -6.33
CA ALA A 43 5.47 -1.74 -6.66
C ALA A 43 5.67 -1.78 -8.18
N THR A 44 4.63 -2.10 -8.94
CA THR A 44 4.63 -2.04 -10.41
C THR A 44 4.73 -0.62 -10.93
N ALA A 45 3.99 0.34 -10.36
CA ALA A 45 4.11 1.76 -10.70
C ALA A 45 5.52 2.30 -10.44
N ALA A 46 6.13 1.96 -9.30
CA ALA A 46 7.49 2.35 -8.93
C ALA A 46 8.54 1.73 -9.87
N ARG A 47 8.43 0.44 -10.18
CA ARG A 47 9.33 -0.23 -11.15
C ARG A 47 9.22 0.37 -12.54
N THR A 48 7.99 0.59 -13.02
CA THR A 48 7.73 1.15 -14.35
C THR A 48 8.24 2.58 -14.45
N SER A 49 8.00 3.39 -13.43
CA SER A 49 8.47 4.77 -13.39
C SER A 49 9.99 4.90 -13.32
N ALA A 50 10.69 3.94 -12.70
CA ALA A 50 12.15 3.95 -12.61
C ALA A 50 12.84 3.87 -13.98
N LEU A 51 12.15 3.33 -15.00
CA LEU A 51 12.67 3.15 -16.36
C LEU A 51 12.88 4.47 -17.11
N SER A 52 12.24 5.57 -16.67
CA SER A 52 12.35 6.88 -17.31
C SER A 52 12.58 7.98 -16.28
N THR A 53 13.51 8.90 -16.57
CA THR A 53 13.77 10.05 -15.70
C THR A 53 12.53 10.95 -15.55
N ARG A 54 11.71 11.04 -16.60
CA ARG A 54 10.44 11.79 -16.59
C ARG A 54 9.38 11.10 -15.73
N TRP A 55 9.30 9.77 -15.81
CA TRP A 55 8.27 9.02 -15.08
C TRP A 55 8.62 8.84 -13.62
N ARG A 56 9.91 8.89 -13.28
CA ARG A 56 10.43 8.61 -11.94
C ARG A 56 9.71 9.41 -10.86
N SER A 57 9.15 10.59 -11.15
CA SER A 57 8.40 11.41 -10.20
C SER A 57 6.87 11.26 -10.24
N LEU A 58 6.31 10.47 -11.16
CA LEU A 58 4.86 10.42 -11.41
C LEU A 58 4.06 9.58 -10.40
N PRO A 59 4.51 8.40 -9.92
CA PRO A 59 3.76 7.68 -8.90
C PRO A 59 3.47 8.54 -7.67
N TRP A 60 4.33 9.53 -7.38
CA TRP A 60 4.21 10.41 -6.22
C TRP A 60 3.25 11.59 -6.43
N LEU A 61 2.59 11.70 -7.60
CA LEU A 61 1.54 12.69 -7.89
C LEU A 61 0.12 12.08 -7.93
N LEU A 62 0.00 10.78 -7.61
CA LEU A 62 -1.29 10.10 -7.58
C LEU A 62 -2.19 10.67 -6.48
N PRO A 63 -3.49 10.93 -6.77
CA PRO A 63 -4.44 11.45 -5.78
C PRO A 63 -4.76 10.43 -4.67
N ASP A 64 -4.73 9.15 -5.05
CA ASP A 64 -4.95 7.99 -4.19
C ASP A 64 -3.66 7.17 -4.13
N LEU A 65 -3.10 7.01 -2.94
CA LEU A 65 -1.85 6.29 -2.74
C LEU A 65 -2.12 4.94 -2.05
N ASN A 66 -1.83 3.84 -2.74
CA ASN A 66 -1.97 2.48 -2.21
C ASN A 66 -0.61 1.93 -1.77
N LEU A 67 -0.34 1.92 -0.47
CA LEU A 67 0.85 1.35 0.14
C LEU A 67 0.47 0.02 0.79
N HIS A 68 0.41 -1.06 0.02
CA HIS A 68 0.07 -2.37 0.56
C HIS A 68 1.28 -3.29 0.65
N VAL A 69 1.53 -3.87 1.81
CA VAL A 69 2.67 -4.79 2.01
C VAL A 69 2.61 -5.98 1.05
N ARG A 70 1.41 -6.42 0.67
CA ARG A 70 1.20 -7.51 -0.30
C ARG A 70 1.81 -7.24 -1.68
N ASP A 71 1.95 -5.99 -2.08
CA ASP A 71 2.55 -5.61 -3.36
C ASP A 71 4.07 -5.84 -3.38
N PHE A 72 4.67 -5.99 -2.19
CA PHE A 72 6.09 -6.24 -1.99
C PHE A 72 6.39 -7.69 -1.58
N LEU A 73 5.36 -8.50 -1.37
CA LEU A 73 5.54 -9.93 -1.14
C LEU A 73 6.00 -10.61 -2.45
N PRO A 74 6.83 -11.66 -2.36
CA PRO A 74 7.14 -12.45 -3.53
C PRO A 74 5.85 -12.98 -4.15
N ALA A 75 5.81 -13.07 -5.48
CA ALA A 75 4.69 -13.66 -6.20
C ALA A 75 4.33 -15.02 -5.57
N PRO A 76 3.04 -15.41 -5.53
CA PRO A 76 2.62 -16.66 -4.92
C PRO A 76 3.52 -17.80 -5.41
N CYS A 77 4.37 -18.30 -4.51
CA CYS A 77 5.05 -19.56 -4.70
C CYS A 77 3.99 -20.62 -5.06
N PRO A 78 4.25 -21.54 -6.00
CA PRO A 78 3.33 -22.64 -6.30
C PRO A 78 2.95 -23.49 -5.08
N ASP A 79 3.67 -23.36 -3.96
CA ASP A 79 3.38 -24.00 -2.68
C ASP A 79 2.29 -23.28 -1.84
N TYR A 80 1.84 -22.08 -2.23
CA TYR A 80 0.66 -21.47 -1.61
C TYR A 80 -0.61 -22.03 -2.24
N PRO A 81 -1.57 -22.56 -1.47
CA PRO A 81 -2.84 -22.99 -2.01
C PRO A 81 -3.57 -21.77 -2.58
N VAL A 82 -3.58 -21.66 -3.91
CA VAL A 82 -4.47 -20.74 -4.61
C VAL A 82 -5.87 -21.30 -4.43
N ALA A 83 -6.59 -20.81 -3.41
CA ALA A 83 -8.03 -20.99 -3.34
C ALA A 83 -8.67 -20.20 -4.47
N ALA A 84 -8.64 -20.77 -5.68
CA ALA A 84 -9.34 -20.27 -6.83
C ALA A 84 -10.84 -20.20 -6.49
N GLY A 85 -11.32 -19.01 -6.14
CA GLY A 85 -12.75 -18.75 -5.93
C GLY A 85 -13.13 -17.97 -4.68
N GLN A 86 -12.21 -17.72 -3.74
CA GLN A 86 -12.47 -16.84 -2.61
C GLN A 86 -11.31 -15.84 -2.47
N GLN A 87 -11.62 -14.55 -2.48
CA GLN A 87 -10.69 -13.44 -2.25
C GLN A 87 -10.20 -13.41 -0.79
N ILE A 88 -9.73 -14.55 -0.28
CA ILE A 88 -9.15 -14.69 1.05
C ILE A 88 -7.75 -15.23 0.78
N TYR A 89 -6.80 -14.32 0.64
CA TYR A 89 -5.39 -14.71 0.68
C TYR A 89 -5.13 -15.23 2.09
N PHE A 90 -4.94 -16.53 2.23
CA PHE A 90 -4.49 -17.13 3.49
C PHE A 90 -3.01 -16.80 3.62
N TYR A 91 -2.70 -15.66 4.24
CA TYR A 91 -1.33 -15.20 4.53
C TYR A 91 -0.59 -16.10 5.53
N SER A 92 -1.22 -17.18 6.00
CA SER A 92 -0.76 -18.04 7.08
C SER A 92 0.42 -18.94 6.78
N GLN A 93 0.97 -18.86 5.57
CA GLN A 93 2.10 -19.68 5.15
C GLN A 93 3.27 -18.84 4.64
N ILE A 94 3.20 -17.51 4.76
CA ILE A 94 4.28 -16.65 4.29
C ILE A 94 5.43 -16.71 5.28
N PRO A 95 6.64 -17.12 4.88
CA PRO A 95 7.79 -17.12 5.76
C PRO A 95 8.03 -15.73 6.34
N ALA A 96 8.31 -15.65 7.64
CA ALA A 96 8.56 -14.37 8.33
C ALA A 96 9.63 -13.51 7.64
N GLN A 97 10.64 -14.14 7.01
CA GLN A 97 11.64 -13.45 6.20
C GLN A 97 11.04 -12.68 5.01
N HIS A 98 10.08 -13.26 4.29
CA HIS A 98 9.44 -12.58 3.17
C HIS A 98 8.57 -11.41 3.65
N ILE A 99 7.92 -11.55 4.81
CA ILE A 99 7.17 -10.45 5.42
C ILE A 99 8.13 -9.32 5.82
N ASP A 100 9.27 -9.66 6.43
CA ASP A 100 10.30 -8.68 6.80
C ASP A 100 10.86 -7.93 5.58
N GLU A 101 11.24 -8.65 4.52
CA GLU A 101 11.73 -8.07 3.26
C GLU A 101 10.67 -7.17 2.58
N ALA A 102 9.40 -7.59 2.62
CA ALA A 102 8.28 -6.81 2.10
C ALA A 102 8.04 -5.54 2.93
N MET A 103 8.05 -5.63 4.26
CA MET A 103 7.91 -4.48 5.15
C MET A 103 9.08 -3.50 5.01
N ALA A 104 10.31 -3.99 4.84
CA ALA A 104 11.47 -3.15 4.55
C ALA A 104 11.31 -2.41 3.21
N SER A 105 10.76 -3.08 2.20
CA SER A 105 10.50 -2.50 0.88
C SER A 105 9.38 -1.47 0.89
N LEU A 106 8.27 -1.78 1.56
CA LEU A 106 7.16 -0.85 1.78
C LEU A 106 7.61 0.36 2.58
N THR A 107 8.40 0.18 3.64
CA THR A 107 8.94 1.31 4.44
C THR A 107 9.81 2.22 3.60
N ARG A 108 10.66 1.66 2.74
CA ARG A 108 11.49 2.43 1.80
C ARG A 108 10.64 3.20 0.79
N ALA A 109 9.59 2.56 0.27
CA ALA A 109 8.63 3.20 -0.61
C ALA A 109 7.94 4.35 0.13
N ALA A 110 7.28 4.10 1.26
CA ALA A 110 6.60 5.10 2.09
C ALA A 110 7.51 6.29 2.43
N ARG A 111 8.78 6.04 2.79
CA ARG A 111 9.78 7.09 3.06
C ARG A 111 10.09 7.93 1.83
N SER A 112 10.10 7.32 0.64
CA SER A 112 10.26 8.04 -0.62
C SER A 112 9.03 8.86 -0.97
N PHE A 113 7.81 8.32 -0.76
CA PHE A 113 6.53 9.01 -1.00
C PHE A 113 6.30 10.19 -0.06
N LEU A 114 6.34 9.95 1.24
CA LEU A 114 5.87 10.90 2.25
C LEU A 114 6.88 12.02 2.56
N ARG A 115 8.12 11.93 2.02
CA ARG A 115 9.15 12.97 2.20
C ARG A 115 9.10 14.07 1.14
N ILE A 116 8.36 13.88 0.04
CA ILE A 116 8.25 14.88 -1.04
C ILE A 116 7.32 16.01 -0.56
N LYS A 117 7.92 17.04 0.04
CA LYS A 117 7.22 18.29 0.37
C LYS A 117 6.94 19.05 -0.92
N GLY A 118 5.66 19.24 -1.26
CA GLY A 118 5.29 20.15 -2.35
C GLY A 118 4.18 19.72 -3.30
N SER A 119 3.49 18.60 -3.07
CA SER A 119 2.27 18.28 -3.82
C SER A 119 1.06 18.40 -2.91
N SER A 120 0.17 19.35 -3.20
CA SER A 120 -1.08 19.63 -2.48
C SER A 120 -2.15 18.54 -2.63
N ARG A 121 -1.76 17.30 -3.00
CA ARG A 121 -2.62 16.42 -3.78
C ARG A 121 -2.66 14.96 -3.35
N VAL A 122 -2.30 14.62 -2.11
CA VAL A 122 -2.78 13.34 -1.57
C VAL A 122 -4.02 13.64 -0.71
N SER A 123 -5.12 12.97 -1.03
CA SER A 123 -6.40 13.12 -0.34
C SER A 123 -6.79 11.86 0.38
N ARG A 124 -6.47 10.70 -0.19
CA ARG A 124 -6.73 9.39 0.40
C ARG A 124 -5.51 8.49 0.26
N THR A 125 -5.12 7.85 1.35
CA THR A 125 -4.06 6.84 1.37
C THR A 125 -4.66 5.53 1.85
N SER A 126 -4.36 4.42 1.18
CA SER A 126 -4.62 3.08 1.68
C SER A 126 -3.31 2.44 2.12
N LEU A 127 -3.23 2.01 3.37
CA LEU A 127 -2.03 1.47 3.99
C LEU A 127 -2.34 0.09 4.56
N GLU A 128 -1.59 -0.93 4.13
CA GLU A 128 -1.67 -2.29 4.67
C GLU A 128 -0.29 -2.69 5.18
N ILE A 129 -0.18 -2.94 6.48
CA ILE A 129 1.10 -3.17 7.18
C ILE A 129 0.99 -4.31 8.19
N TYR A 130 2.14 -4.93 8.47
CA TYR A 130 2.33 -5.77 9.65
C TYR A 130 2.97 -4.95 10.77
N LEU A 131 2.45 -5.08 11.99
CA LEU A 131 3.09 -4.51 13.18
C LEU A 131 4.14 -5.50 13.73
N ILE A 132 5.23 -5.69 12.97
CA ILE A 132 6.35 -6.54 13.36
C ILE A 132 7.64 -5.74 13.49
N GLY A 133 8.56 -6.23 14.33
CA GLY A 133 9.87 -5.60 14.54
C GLY A 133 9.74 -4.12 14.90
N ASN A 134 10.54 -3.27 14.23
CA ASN A 134 10.55 -1.83 14.44
C ASN A 134 9.82 -1.03 13.33
N TYR A 135 9.12 -1.68 12.41
CA TYR A 135 8.50 -1.00 11.27
C TYR A 135 7.42 0.01 11.68
N SER A 136 6.75 -0.19 12.82
CA SER A 136 5.83 0.78 13.41
C SER A 136 6.55 2.11 13.76
N HIS A 137 7.82 2.05 14.19
CA HIS A 137 8.66 3.21 14.47
C HIS A 137 9.25 3.84 13.22
N ASP A 138 9.32 3.11 12.10
CA ASP A 138 9.72 3.69 10.81
C ASP A 138 8.55 4.32 10.05
N ILE A 139 7.39 3.64 9.98
CA ILE A 139 6.22 4.06 9.20
C ILE A 139 5.37 5.08 9.96
N GLY A 140 5.15 4.87 11.25
CA GLY A 140 4.28 5.73 12.06
C GLY A 140 4.66 7.21 11.97
N PRO A 141 5.94 7.59 12.10
CA PRO A 141 6.39 8.95 11.90
C PRO A 141 6.12 9.51 10.51
N LEU A 142 6.30 8.70 9.46
CA LEU A 142 6.08 9.15 8.09
C LEU A 142 4.61 9.46 7.84
N VAL A 143 3.70 8.60 8.33
CA VAL A 143 2.25 8.79 8.19
C VAL A 143 1.79 10.01 9.00
N ARG A 144 2.24 10.14 10.26
CA ARG A 144 1.94 11.30 11.09
C ARG A 144 2.40 12.60 10.42
N ASP A 145 3.66 12.66 9.98
CA ASP A 145 4.20 13.87 9.36
C ASP A 145 3.45 14.20 8.05
N ALA A 146 3.01 13.20 7.29
CA ALA A 146 2.20 13.41 6.09
C ALA A 146 0.78 13.94 6.40
N ILE A 147 0.16 13.46 7.48
CA ILE A 147 -1.11 14.01 7.99
C ILE A 147 -0.93 15.45 8.44
N ASP A 148 0.08 15.73 9.26
CA ASP A 148 0.34 17.05 9.84
C ASP A 148 0.64 18.10 8.76
N ASN A 149 1.28 17.70 7.65
CA ASN A 149 1.54 18.56 6.51
C ASN A 149 0.35 18.64 5.51
N GLY A 150 -0.78 18.01 5.83
CA GLY A 150 -2.00 18.03 5.00
C GLY A 150 -1.93 17.21 3.73
N MET A 151 -0.93 16.33 3.61
CA MET A 151 -0.81 15.38 2.49
C MET A 151 -1.76 14.19 2.65
N ILE A 152 -2.16 13.81 3.87
CA ILE A 152 -3.13 12.73 4.05
C ILE A 152 -4.35 13.33 4.75
N LYS A 153 -5.51 13.23 4.11
CA LYS A 153 -6.79 13.68 4.68
C LYS A 153 -7.65 12.49 5.11
N GLU A 154 -7.63 11.45 4.30
CA GLU A 154 -8.33 10.19 4.51
C GLU A 154 -7.33 9.03 4.50
N LEU A 155 -7.50 8.10 5.43
CA LEU A 155 -6.65 6.93 5.58
C LEU A 155 -7.49 5.68 5.72
N ASP A 156 -7.30 4.74 4.80
CA ASP A 156 -7.74 3.37 4.94
C ASP A 156 -6.57 2.56 5.51
N LEU A 157 -6.71 2.00 6.71
CA LEU A 157 -5.67 1.25 7.40
C LEU A 157 -6.07 -0.21 7.60
N THR A 158 -5.19 -1.10 7.17
CA THR A 158 -5.28 -2.54 7.42
C THR A 158 -4.06 -3.00 8.22
N ILE A 159 -4.29 -3.56 9.41
CA ILE A 159 -3.24 -4.21 10.20
C ILE A 159 -3.29 -5.71 9.90
N ALA A 160 -2.41 -6.15 9.01
CA ALA A 160 -2.34 -7.52 8.53
C ALA A 160 -1.97 -8.52 9.64
N ASP A 161 -2.20 -9.80 9.36
CA ASP A 161 -1.75 -10.92 10.19
C ASP A 161 -1.16 -12.04 9.35
N ASP A 162 -0.16 -12.71 9.89
CA ASP A 162 0.47 -13.90 9.32
C ASP A 162 -0.01 -15.17 10.02
N LYS A 163 -0.87 -15.06 11.04
CA LYS A 163 -1.42 -16.18 11.80
C LYS A 163 -2.75 -16.66 11.22
N ASP A 164 -2.87 -17.98 11.15
CA ASP A 164 -4.11 -18.70 10.84
C ASP A 164 -5.23 -18.41 11.87
N TYR A 165 -6.43 -18.90 11.58
CA TYR A 165 -7.56 -18.94 12.51
C TYR A 165 -7.31 -19.77 13.79
N ASP A 166 -6.19 -20.50 13.89
CA ASP A 166 -5.76 -21.19 15.13
C ASP A 166 -4.80 -20.33 15.99
N CYS A 167 -4.79 -19.01 15.76
CA CYS A 167 -4.05 -18.05 16.57
C CYS A 167 -4.46 -18.17 18.05
N LYS A 168 -3.48 -18.41 18.93
CA LYS A 168 -3.78 -18.58 20.36
C LYS A 168 -4.22 -17.23 20.94
N GLY A 169 -5.14 -17.26 21.90
CA GLY A 169 -5.61 -16.04 22.57
C GLY A 169 -4.50 -15.15 23.16
N GLY A 170 -3.36 -15.75 23.54
CA GLY A 170 -2.17 -14.99 23.97
C GLY A 170 -1.50 -14.17 22.85
N ASP A 171 -1.48 -14.69 21.63
CA ASP A 171 -0.94 -14.00 20.45
C ASP A 171 -1.91 -12.88 20.02
N MET A 172 -3.22 -13.15 20.06
CA MET A 172 -4.26 -12.15 19.81
C MET A 172 -4.20 -10.98 20.81
N LEU A 173 -3.92 -11.25 22.09
CA LEU A 173 -3.70 -10.23 23.12
C LEU A 173 -2.41 -9.43 22.88
N ARG A 174 -1.33 -10.09 22.44
CA ARG A 174 -0.08 -9.41 22.09
C ARG A 174 -0.33 -8.42 20.96
N LYS A 175 -0.98 -8.88 19.89
CA LYS A 175 -1.32 -8.04 18.74
C LYS A 175 -2.22 -6.87 19.12
N ALA A 176 -3.19 -7.07 20.02
CA ALA A 176 -4.03 -5.99 20.54
C ALA A 176 -3.19 -4.89 21.23
N ARG A 177 -2.19 -5.28 22.03
CA ARG A 177 -1.26 -4.32 22.65
C ARG A 177 -0.39 -3.61 21.63
N ASP A 178 0.03 -4.29 20.56
CA ASP A 178 0.86 -3.68 19.52
C ASP A 178 0.04 -2.66 18.71
N VAL A 179 -1.22 -2.97 18.41
CA VAL A 179 -2.17 -2.03 17.76
C VAL A 179 -2.45 -0.83 18.66
N ASP A 180 -2.74 -1.06 19.95
CA ASP A 180 -2.96 0.01 20.92
C ASP A 180 -1.72 0.90 21.07
N GLY A 181 -0.54 0.30 21.18
CA GLY A 181 0.74 1.01 21.23
C GLY A 181 1.00 1.84 19.98
N PHE A 182 0.63 1.35 18.80
CA PHE A 182 0.74 2.09 17.54
C PHE A 182 -0.13 3.35 17.55
N PHE A 183 -1.41 3.24 17.91
CA PHE A 183 -2.31 4.41 17.96
C PHE A 183 -1.96 5.37 19.09
N SER A 184 -1.52 4.86 20.24
CA SER A 184 -1.04 5.68 21.36
C SER A 184 0.22 6.48 21.00
N ALA A 185 1.13 5.90 20.20
CA ALA A 185 2.32 6.59 19.71
C ALA A 185 2.02 7.61 18.60
N TYR A 186 0.97 7.39 17.80
CA TYR A 186 0.63 8.20 16.63
C TYR A 186 -0.87 8.57 16.61
N PRO A 187 -1.38 9.31 17.61
CA PRO A 187 -2.81 9.60 17.74
C PRO A 187 -3.37 10.45 16.59
N ASN A 188 -2.53 11.22 15.90
CA ASN A 188 -2.90 12.02 14.71
C ASN A 188 -3.45 11.18 13.56
N ILE A 189 -3.20 9.87 13.57
CA ILE A 189 -3.74 8.93 12.58
C ILE A 189 -5.25 8.77 12.74
N LEU A 190 -5.74 8.73 13.99
CA LEU A 190 -7.13 8.38 14.32
C LEU A 190 -8.18 9.30 13.64
N PRO A 191 -8.04 10.65 13.66
CA PRO A 191 -9.01 11.52 13.02
C PRO A 191 -9.12 11.36 11.50
N CYS A 192 -8.09 10.83 10.85
CA CYS A 192 -8.04 10.64 9.39
C CYS A 192 -8.56 9.26 8.95
N LEU A 193 -8.79 8.32 9.88
CA LEU A 193 -9.22 6.97 9.51
C LEU A 193 -10.64 6.98 8.91
N THR A 194 -10.76 6.52 7.67
CA THR A 194 -12.02 6.28 6.95
C THR A 194 -12.39 4.81 6.93
N ARG A 195 -11.39 3.92 6.90
CA ARG A 195 -11.54 2.48 7.02
C ARG A 195 -10.49 1.92 7.97
N LEU A 196 -10.91 1.00 8.82
CA LEU A 196 -10.01 0.23 9.68
C LEU A 196 -10.34 -1.26 9.55
N GLN A 197 -9.33 -2.07 9.21
CA GLN A 197 -9.43 -3.52 9.14
C GLN A 197 -8.43 -4.14 10.11
N LEU A 198 -8.94 -4.96 11.02
CA LEU A 198 -8.17 -5.64 12.05
C LEU A 198 -8.49 -7.14 12.04
N TYR A 199 -7.46 -7.94 12.29
CA TYR A 199 -7.49 -9.40 12.25
C TYR A 199 -6.95 -9.97 13.56
N ASN A 200 -7.50 -11.07 14.05
CA ASN A 200 -6.99 -11.85 15.19
C ASN A 200 -6.69 -11.00 16.45
N LEU A 201 -7.63 -10.14 16.86
CA LEU A 201 -7.48 -9.34 18.08
C LEU A 201 -8.36 -9.84 19.21
N ARG A 202 -7.79 -9.93 20.41
CA ARG A 202 -8.55 -10.10 21.64
C ARG A 202 -8.56 -8.78 22.38
N PHE A 203 -9.72 -8.15 22.45
CA PHE A 203 -9.89 -6.91 23.20
C PHE A 203 -9.99 -7.24 24.68
N ALA A 204 -9.09 -6.67 25.48
CA ALA A 204 -9.28 -6.62 26.92
C ALA A 204 -10.40 -5.61 27.25
N GLU A 205 -11.04 -5.80 28.40
CA GLU A 205 -12.12 -4.95 28.87
C GLU A 205 -11.64 -3.49 28.98
N GLY A 206 -12.16 -2.61 28.11
CA GLY A 206 -11.92 -1.16 28.16
C GLY A 206 -10.82 -0.59 27.25
N ASP A 207 -10.00 -1.40 26.58
CA ASP A 207 -8.75 -0.91 25.99
C ASP A 207 -8.91 -0.26 24.59
N ILE A 208 -9.48 -0.94 23.60
CA ILE A 208 -9.56 -0.36 22.24
C ILE A 208 -10.82 0.47 21.98
N HIS A 209 -11.90 0.16 22.71
CA HIS A 209 -13.22 0.71 22.43
C HIS A 209 -13.28 2.21 22.66
N ASN A 210 -12.60 2.73 23.68
CA ASN A 210 -12.61 4.17 23.93
C ASN A 210 -11.73 4.91 22.90
N VAL A 211 -10.56 4.36 22.56
CA VAL A 211 -9.62 5.02 21.63
C VAL A 211 -10.16 5.07 20.20
N LEU A 212 -10.70 3.95 19.68
CA LEU A 212 -11.18 3.91 18.31
C LEU A 212 -12.48 4.69 18.10
N PHE A 213 -13.44 4.59 19.03
CA PHE A 213 -14.76 5.18 18.83
C PHE A 213 -14.84 6.66 19.22
N ASP A 214 -14.04 7.13 20.19
CA ASP A 214 -14.05 8.54 20.58
C ASP A 214 -13.18 9.42 19.64
N CYS A 215 -12.15 8.84 19.01
CA CYS A 215 -11.16 9.59 18.25
C CYS A 215 -11.36 9.52 16.72
N CYS A 216 -11.92 8.44 16.18
CA CYS A 216 -12.06 8.23 14.74
C CYS A 216 -13.36 8.83 14.18
N LYS A 217 -13.45 10.17 14.12
CA LYS A 217 -14.67 10.89 13.69
C LYS A 217 -15.04 10.70 12.22
N GLN A 218 -14.11 10.24 11.39
CA GLN A 218 -14.31 10.03 9.94
C GLN A 218 -14.49 8.55 9.56
N LEU A 219 -14.52 7.64 10.54
CA LEU A 219 -14.55 6.20 10.29
C LEU A 219 -15.90 5.79 9.68
N GLN A 220 -15.85 5.35 8.43
CA GLN A 220 -17.02 4.88 7.67
C GLN A 220 -17.12 3.36 7.70
N HIS A 221 -15.98 2.67 7.83
CA HIS A 221 -15.92 1.22 7.74
C HIS A 221 -14.98 0.63 8.79
N LEU A 222 -15.51 -0.28 9.60
CA LEU A 222 -14.74 -1.10 10.53
C LEU A 222 -14.93 -2.58 10.17
N SER A 223 -13.85 -3.28 9.88
CA SER A 223 -13.84 -4.74 9.72
C SER A 223 -13.04 -5.37 10.84
N LEU A 224 -13.66 -6.30 11.57
CA LEU A 224 -13.03 -7.09 12.62
C LEU A 224 -13.18 -8.55 12.25
N GLU A 225 -12.08 -9.20 11.88
CA GLU A 225 -12.06 -10.60 11.46
C GLU A 225 -11.34 -11.44 12.51
N HIS A 226 -11.98 -12.53 12.95
CA HIS A 226 -11.47 -13.38 14.01
C HIS A 226 -11.07 -12.60 15.28
N CYS A 227 -11.90 -11.62 15.68
CA CYS A 227 -11.67 -10.84 16.89
C CYS A 227 -12.68 -11.21 17.99
N ASP A 228 -12.23 -11.25 19.24
CA ASP A 228 -13.06 -11.53 20.42
C ASP A 228 -12.83 -10.49 21.53
N VAL A 229 -13.69 -10.43 22.57
CA VAL A 229 -13.52 -9.54 23.75
C VAL A 229 -13.26 -10.38 25.01
N GLY A 230 -12.61 -11.53 24.82
CA GLY A 230 -12.41 -12.53 25.88
C GLY A 230 -13.70 -13.21 26.37
N ASP A 231 -13.53 -14.16 27.29
CA ASP A 231 -14.55 -15.16 27.67
C ASP A 231 -15.79 -14.59 28.42
N CYS A 232 -15.90 -13.28 28.62
CA CYS A 232 -16.94 -12.67 29.47
C CYS A 232 -17.74 -11.52 28.82
N SER A 233 -17.53 -11.22 27.54
CA SER A 233 -18.00 -9.95 26.97
C SER A 233 -18.91 -10.17 25.76
N VAL A 234 -20.18 -9.78 25.90
CA VAL A 234 -21.17 -9.84 24.83
C VAL A 234 -20.95 -8.67 23.88
N TRP A 235 -20.44 -8.94 22.67
CA TRP A 235 -20.56 -7.97 21.59
C TRP A 235 -22.04 -7.79 21.25
N GLN A 236 -22.60 -6.63 21.59
CA GLN A 236 -23.72 -6.12 20.83
C GLN A 236 -23.16 -5.71 19.47
N THR A 237 -23.33 -6.59 18.48
CA THR A 237 -23.03 -6.27 17.09
C THR A 237 -23.93 -5.12 16.65
N LEU A 238 -23.43 -3.89 16.73
CA LEU A 238 -23.97 -2.79 15.93
C LEU A 238 -23.58 -3.08 14.49
N SER A 239 -24.41 -3.90 13.82
CA SER A 239 -24.51 -3.89 12.37
C SER A 239 -25.01 -2.49 11.99
N THR A 240 -24.08 -1.57 11.73
CA THR A 240 -24.38 -0.43 10.88
C THR A 240 -24.57 -0.99 9.48
N ARG A 241 -25.80 -1.47 9.24
CA ARG A 241 -26.34 -1.61 7.89
C ARG A 241 -26.02 -0.33 7.15
N GLY A 242 -25.42 -0.48 5.97
CA GLY A 242 -25.21 0.63 5.05
C GLY A 242 -26.47 1.49 4.96
N LEU A 243 -26.29 2.78 5.16
CA LEU A 243 -27.28 3.76 4.79
C LEU A 243 -26.81 4.37 3.46
N VAL A 244 -27.43 3.83 2.41
CA VAL A 244 -27.65 4.36 1.04
C VAL A 244 -26.47 5.04 0.36
#